data_AF-A0A226QTQ5-F1
#
_entry.id   AF-A0A226QTQ5-F1
#
_cell.length_a   1.000
_cell.length_b   1.000
_cell.length_c   1.000
_cell.angle_alpha   90.00
_cell.angle_beta   90.00
_cell.angle_gamma   90.00
#
_symmetry.space_group_name_H-M   'P 1'
#
loop_
_entity.id
_entity.type
_entity.pdbx_description
1 polymer ?
#
loop_
_entity_poly.entity_id
_entity_poly.type
_entity_poly.pdbx_seq_one_letter_code
_entity_poly.pdbx_strand_id
1 'polypeptide(L)' 'MQNLCKTFKYKGYTAYVFYENPFHYTVICNGREICHSTSITKAEEKFKVLIDSGLKISCREL' A
#
# COMPACT_ATOMS: atom_id res chain seq x y z
N MET A 1 -11.05 -12.71 6.21
CA MET A 1 -9.77 -13.13 5.59
C MET A 1 -9.34 -12.04 4.64
N GLN A 2 -8.18 -11.42 4.83
CA GLN A 2 -7.63 -10.44 3.88
C GLN A 2 -6.99 -11.20 2.71
N ASN A 3 -7.44 -10.97 1.48
CA ASN A 3 -6.87 -11.61 0.30
C ASN A 3 -5.85 -10.67 -0.34
N LEU A 4 -4.62 -11.14 -0.57
CA LEU A 4 -3.62 -10.37 -1.31
C LEU A 4 -4.05 -10.27 -2.78
N CYS A 5 -4.35 -9.07 -3.26
CA CYS A 5 -4.75 -8.82 -4.63
C CYS A 5 -3.57 -8.53 -5.55
N LYS A 6 -2.61 -7.72 -5.09
CA LYS A 6 -1.51 -7.23 -5.94
C LYS A 6 -0.29 -6.87 -5.10
N THR A 7 0.90 -7.04 -5.66
CA THR A 7 2.15 -6.55 -5.09
C THR A 7 2.86 -5.68 -6.13
N PHE A 8 3.41 -4.55 -5.72
CA PHE A 8 4.16 -3.65 -6.60
C PHE A 8 5.33 -2.98 -5.88
N LYS A 9 6.34 -2.56 -6.66
CA LYS A 9 7.53 -1.88 -6.14
C LYS A 9 7.57 -0.44 -6.63
N TYR A 10 7.92 0.51 -5.77
CA TYR A 10 8.05 1.91 -6.13
C TYR A 10 9.09 2.62 -5.27
N LYS A 11 10.07 3.29 -5.90
CA LYS A 11 11.19 4.02 -5.24
C LYS A 11 11.87 3.22 -4.10
N GLY A 12 12.08 1.92 -4.28
CA GLY A 12 12.72 1.04 -3.30
C GLY A 12 11.76 0.43 -2.26
N TYR A 13 10.50 0.87 -2.21
CA TYR A 13 9.47 0.31 -1.34
C TYR A 13 8.74 -0.84 -2.02
N THR A 14 8.41 -1.89 -1.26
CA THR A 14 7.53 -2.98 -1.70
C THR A 14 6.18 -2.83 -1.02
N ALA A 15 5.13 -2.61 -1.83
CA ALA A 15 3.76 -2.43 -1.39
C ALA A 15 2.91 -3.63 -1.75
N TYR A 16 2.04 -4.02 -0.82
CA TYR A 16 1.12 -5.15 -0.89
C TYR A 16 -0.30 -4.62 -0.78
N VAL A 17 -1.14 -4.89 -1.77
CA VAL A 17 -2.53 -4.46 -1.81
C VAL A 17 -3.40 -5.63 -1.39
N PHE A 18 -4.08 -5.47 -0.27
CA PHE A 18 -5.04 -6.43 0.26
C PHE A 18 -6.45 -5.98 -0.07
N TYR A 19 -7.31 -6.95 -0.33
CA TYR A 19 -8.74 -6.77 -0.48
C TYR A 19 -9.43 -7.19 0.81
N GLU A 20 -10.13 -6.24 1.43
CA GLU A 20 -10.94 -6.49 2.63
C GLU A 20 -12.41 -6.63 2.26
N ASN A 21 -12.92 -5.79 1.37
CA ASN A 21 -14.32 -5.75 0.93
C ASN A 21 -14.42 -5.23 -0.53
N PRO A 22 -15.57 -5.42 -1.23
CA PRO A 22 -15.74 -5.05 -2.65
C PRO A 22 -15.41 -3.59 -3.01
N PHE A 23 -15.34 -2.72 -2.00
CA PHE A 23 -15.02 -1.30 -2.16
C PHE A 23 -13.87 -0.85 -1.26
N HIS A 24 -13.08 -1.78 -0.72
CA HIS A 24 -12.04 -1.44 0.25
C HIS A 24 -10.75 -2.24 0.00
N TYR A 25 -9.74 -1.51 -0.44
CA TYR A 25 -8.39 -1.99 -0.72
C TYR A 25 -7.40 -1.28 0.20
N THR A 26 -6.54 -2.07 0.81
CA THR A 26 -5.59 -1.63 1.85
C THR A 26 -4.18 -1.84 1.33
N VAL A 27 -3.36 -0.78 1.32
CA VAL A 27 -1.96 -0.86 0.92
C VAL A 27 -1.10 -0.99 2.16
N ILE A 28 -0.43 -2.13 2.31
CA ILE A 28 0.56 -2.38 3.34
C ILE A 28 1.93 -2.29 2.72
N CYS A 29 2.84 -1.54 3.34
CA CYS A 29 4.24 -1.48 2.96
C CYS A 29 5.09 -1.66 4.21
N ASN A 30 6.09 -2.54 4.13
CA ASN A 30 6.98 -2.86 5.24
C ASN A 30 6.24 -3.21 6.56
N GLY A 31 5.19 -4.04 6.44
CA GLY A 31 4.38 -4.49 7.58
C GLY A 31 3.46 -3.43 8.19
N ARG A 32 3.36 -2.23 7.60
CA ARG A 32 2.48 -1.16 8.06
C ARG A 32 1.45 -0.80 7.00
N GLU A 33 0.23 -0.57 7.43
CA GLU A 33 -0.80 0.04 6.60
C GLU A 33 -0.43 1.49 6.26
N ILE A 34 -0.47 1.81 4.98
CA ILE A 34 -0.11 3.14 4.45
C ILE A 34 -1.34 3.92 4.04
N CYS A 35 -2.26 3.28 3.30
CA CYS A 35 -3.47 3.94 2.84
C CYS A 35 -4.56 2.95 2.43
N HIS A 36 -5.78 3.46 2.40
CA HIS A 36 -6.97 2.79 1.90
C HIS A 36 -7.51 3.46 0.64
N SER A 37 -8.14 2.67 -0.21
CA SER A 37 -8.81 3.14 -1.42
C SER A 37 -9.95 2.23 -1.86
N THR A 38 -10.83 2.75 -2.72
CA THR A 38 -11.97 2.02 -3.27
C THR A 38 -11.65 1.24 -4.54
N SER A 39 -10.43 1.37 -5.06
CA SER A 39 -9.96 0.66 -6.25
C SER A 39 -8.46 0.43 -6.18
N ILE A 40 -7.98 -0.68 -6.74
CA ILE A 40 -6.55 -1.02 -6.78
C ILE A 40 -5.74 0.10 -7.43
N THR A 41 -6.18 0.62 -8.58
CA THR A 41 -5.48 1.70 -9.31
C THR A 41 -5.32 2.95 -8.44
N LYS A 42 -6.40 3.37 -7.78
CA LYS A 42 -6.37 4.53 -6.88
C LYS A 42 -5.49 4.27 -5.65
N ALA A 43 -5.44 3.04 -5.16
CA ALA A 43 -4.58 2.65 -4.05
C ALA A 43 -3.09 2.79 -4.43
N GLU A 44 -2.73 2.35 -5.64
CA GLU A 44 -1.38 2.50 -6.19
C GLU A 44 -0.99 3.97 -6.39
N GLU A 45 -1.87 4.78 -6.98
CA GLU A 45 -1.60 6.21 -7.17
C GLU A 45 -1.44 6.95 -5.84
N LYS A 46 -2.35 6.69 -4.89
CA LYS A 46 -2.29 7.30 -3.56
C LYS A 46 -1.02 6.91 -2.82
N PHE A 47 -0.59 5.65 -2.94
CA PHE A 47 0.69 5.20 -2.39
C PHE A 47 1.87 5.96 -3.02
N LYS A 48 1.91 6.09 -4.35
CA LYS A 48 2.98 6.83 -5.04
C LYS A 48 3.04 8.28 -4.60
N VAL A 49 1.88 8.96 -4.50
CA VAL A 49 1.79 10.35 -4.04
C VAL A 49 2.30 10.50 -2.61
N LEU A 50 1.96 9.58 -1.71
CA LEU A 50 2.45 9.62 -0.32
C LEU A 50 3.98 9.48 -0.25
N ILE A 51 4.54 8.53 -0.99
CA ILE A 51 6.00 8.36 -1.08
C ILE A 51 6.66 9.60 -1.68
N ASP A 52 6.07 10.18 -2.74
CA ASP A 52 6.59 11.37 -3.41
C ASP A 52 6.51 12.63 -2.51
N SER A 53 5.45 12.73 -1.70
CA SER A 53 5.27 13.76 -0.68
C SER A 53 6.26 13.64 0.49
N GLY A 54 7.12 12.61 0.50
CA GLY A 54 8.15 12.41 1.52
C GLY A 54 7.69 11.57 2.72
N LEU A 55 6.62 10.78 2.59
CA LEU A 55 6.24 9.81 3.63
C LEU A 55 7.39 8.82 3.84
N LYS A 56 8.08 8.95 4.97
CA LYS A 56 9.13 8.02 5.39
C LYS A 56 8.48 6.82 6.08
N ILE A 57 8.30 5.74 5.32
CA ILE A 57 7.88 4.46 5.89
C ILE A 57 9.08 3.90 6.65
N SER A 58 9.12 4.15 7.95
CA SER A 58 10.23 3.71 8.79
C SER A 58 10.28 2.19 8.83
N CYS A 59 11.33 1.63 8.23
CA CYS A 59 11.69 0.24 8.45
C CYS A 59 12.22 0.10 9.87
N ARG A 60 11.45 -0.53 10.75
CA ARG A 60 12.06 -1.20 11.90
C ARG A 60 12.48 -2.58 11.38
N GLU A 61 13.77 -2.74 11.14
CA GLU A 61 14.37 -4.08 11.04
C GLU A 61 13.94 -4.84 12.31
N LEU A 62 13.25 -5.97 12.11
CA LEU A 62 12.95 -6.94 13.16
C LEU A 62 14.15 -7.88 13.31
#